data_AF-A0AAE7AKT5-F1
#
_entry.id   AF-A0AAE7AKT5-F1
#
_cell.length_a   1.000
_cell.length_b   1.000
_cell.length_c   1.000
_cell.angle_alpha   90.00
_cell.angle_beta   90.00
_cell.angle_gamma   90.00
#
_symmetry.space_group_name_H-M   'P 1'
#
loop_
_entity.id
_entity.type
_entity.pdbx_description
1 polymer ?
#
loop_
_entity_poly.entity_id
_entity_poly.type
_entity_poly.pdbx_seq_one_letter_code
_entity_poly.pdbx_strand_id
1 'polypeptide(L)'
;MAKGYETLKKVLNVINDKQDFNKDNIIEKIQEELERQDQDLHKEWIDEKFDINHEFTSDHPKYLKFTLSRIAAEAGYANVLDALISSGSNISDKSRKGWTPVLNLAAKHGHIGTVEALLKIVSQKYDIKKTRGKDNPTHYRNRAITGVCDRLKIGITTASIKVH
;
A
#
# COMPACT_ATOMS: atom_id res chain seq x y z
N MET A 1 8.23 -15.60 -15.64
CA MET A 1 7.17 -15.96 -14.67
C MET A 1 7.22 -14.88 -13.61
N ALA A 2 6.09 -14.25 -13.30
CA ALA A 2 5.95 -13.05 -12.46
C ALA A 2 6.34 -13.26 -10.98
N LYS A 3 7.58 -13.67 -10.71
CA LYS A 3 8.02 -14.16 -9.40
C LYS A 3 8.09 -13.05 -8.36
N GLY A 4 8.74 -11.92 -8.67
CA GLY A 4 9.05 -10.89 -7.67
C GLY A 4 7.82 -10.36 -6.91
N TYR A 5 6.75 -10.00 -7.64
CA TYR A 5 5.54 -9.43 -7.03
C TYR A 5 4.80 -10.44 -6.15
N GLU A 6 4.53 -11.65 -6.66
CA GLU A 6 3.77 -12.66 -5.91
C GLU A 6 4.57 -13.18 -4.71
N THR A 7 5.90 -13.32 -4.85
CA THR A 7 6.79 -13.65 -3.73
C THR A 7 6.70 -12.58 -2.63
N LEU A 8 6.91 -11.31 -2.96
CA LEU A 8 6.87 -10.24 -1.97
C LEU A 8 5.50 -10.08 -1.32
N LYS A 9 4.42 -10.23 -2.10
CA LYS A 9 3.06 -10.25 -1.56
C LYS A 9 2.86 -11.38 -0.55
N LYS A 10 3.37 -12.58 -0.85
CA LYS A 10 3.31 -13.72 0.07
C LYS A 10 4.15 -13.49 1.33
N VAL A 11 5.36 -12.93 1.20
CA VAL A 11 6.20 -12.54 2.33
C VAL A 11 5.46 -11.56 3.25
N LEU A 12 4.89 -10.49 2.69
CA LEU A 12 4.13 -9.51 3.46
C LEU A 12 2.86 -10.12 4.10
N ASN A 13 2.23 -11.10 3.45
CA ASN A 13 1.10 -11.82 4.05
C ASN A 13 1.53 -12.59 5.30
N VAL A 14 2.63 -13.34 5.23
CA VAL A 14 3.15 -14.11 6.37
C VAL A 14 3.48 -13.20 7.55
N ILE A 15 4.12 -12.06 7.27
CA ILE A 15 4.45 -11.05 8.30
C ILE A 15 3.17 -10.43 8.87
N ASN A 16 2.22 -10.09 8.01
CA ASN A 16 0.91 -9.61 8.44
C ASN A 16 0.18 -10.64 9.31
N ASP A 17 0.30 -11.95 9.07
CA ASP A 17 -0.39 -12.96 9.89
C ASP A 17 0.30 -13.15 11.25
N LYS A 18 1.64 -13.04 11.31
CA LYS A 18 2.41 -13.18 12.55
C LYS A 18 2.23 -12.00 13.51
N GLN A 19 2.02 -10.78 12.98
CA GLN A 19 1.92 -9.53 13.77
C GLN A 19 3.10 -9.32 14.75
N ASP A 20 4.26 -9.94 14.51
CA ASP A 20 5.46 -9.88 15.36
C ASP A 20 6.43 -8.77 14.94
N PHE A 21 5.89 -7.68 14.38
CA PHE A 21 6.64 -6.58 13.78
C PHE A 21 6.25 -5.22 14.35
N ASN A 22 7.16 -4.26 14.20
CA ASN A 22 6.99 -2.84 14.51
C ASN A 22 7.82 -2.01 13.50
N LYS A 23 7.81 -0.69 13.66
CA LYS A 23 8.56 0.22 12.77
C LYS A 23 10.08 -0.04 12.75
N ASP A 24 10.65 -0.60 13.81
CA ASP A 24 12.10 -0.74 13.96
C ASP A 24 12.60 -2.08 13.37
N ASN A 25 11.76 -3.12 13.33
CA ASN A 25 12.14 -4.46 12.85
C ASN A 25 11.39 -4.94 11.59
N ILE A 26 10.46 -4.17 11.04
CA ILE A 26 9.67 -4.59 9.86
C ILE A 26 10.56 -4.95 8.66
N ILE A 27 11.65 -4.22 8.44
CA ILE A 27 12.57 -4.47 7.34
C ILE A 27 13.34 -5.78 7.56
N GLU A 28 13.87 -6.01 8.76
CA GLU A 28 14.52 -7.26 9.14
C GLU A 28 13.59 -8.47 8.93
N LYS A 29 12.32 -8.36 9.36
CA LYS A 29 11.31 -9.42 9.15
C LYS A 29 11.05 -9.72 7.68
N ILE A 30 11.00 -8.68 6.83
CA ILE A 30 10.84 -8.85 5.38
C ILE A 30 12.08 -9.52 4.79
N GLN A 31 13.29 -9.13 5.22
CA GLN A 31 14.54 -9.77 4.78
C GLN A 31 14.58 -11.25 5.13
N GLU A 32 14.34 -11.61 6.40
CA GLU A 32 14.37 -13.00 6.88
C GLU A 32 13.40 -13.91 6.11
N GLU A 33 12.20 -13.42 5.86
CA GLU A 33 11.16 -14.19 5.18
C GLU A 33 11.37 -14.20 3.66
N LEU A 34 11.95 -13.14 3.09
CA LEU A 34 12.32 -13.08 1.68
C LEU A 34 13.49 -14.03 1.37
N GLU A 35 14.53 -14.07 2.21
CA GLU A 35 15.67 -14.96 2.04
C GLU A 35 15.25 -16.44 1.98
N ARG A 36 14.23 -16.81 2.77
CA ARG A 36 13.67 -18.17 2.78
C ARG A 36 12.89 -18.51 1.51
N GLN A 37 12.28 -17.53 0.86
CA GLN A 37 11.38 -17.74 -0.27
C GLN A 37 12.03 -17.50 -1.63
N ASP A 38 12.90 -16.50 -1.75
CA ASP A 38 13.54 -16.10 -3.01
C ASP A 38 14.89 -15.42 -2.75
N GLN A 39 15.96 -16.22 -2.86
CA GLN A 39 17.33 -15.75 -2.65
C GLN A 39 17.80 -14.75 -3.72
N ASP A 40 17.25 -14.82 -4.94
CA ASP A 40 17.66 -13.93 -6.02
C ASP A 40 17.10 -12.54 -5.79
N LEU A 41 15.81 -12.45 -5.41
CA LEU A 41 15.18 -11.18 -5.04
C LEU A 41 15.76 -10.61 -3.74
N HIS A 42 16.17 -11.47 -2.80
CA HIS A 42 16.89 -11.02 -1.61
C HIS A 42 18.25 -10.39 -1.96
N LYS A 43 19.00 -10.97 -2.90
CA LYS A 43 20.28 -10.41 -3.39
C LYS A 43 20.08 -9.08 -4.10
N GLU A 44 19.06 -8.96 -4.96
CA GLU A 44 18.70 -7.69 -5.59
C GLU A 44 18.49 -6.59 -4.53
N TRP A 45 17.79 -6.91 -3.44
CA TRP A 45 17.55 -5.95 -2.39
C TRP A 45 18.78 -5.66 -1.51
N ILE A 46 19.69 -6.62 -1.36
CA ILE A 46 21.01 -6.43 -0.68
C ILE A 46 21.84 -5.39 -1.43
N ASP A 47 21.92 -5.47 -2.76
CA ASP A 47 22.71 -4.54 -3.58
C ASP A 47 22.20 -3.08 -3.42
N GLU A 48 20.91 -2.96 -3.14
CA GLU A 48 20.20 -1.70 -2.89
C GLU A 48 20.20 -1.30 -1.41
N LYS A 49 21.01 -1.99 -0.59
CA LYS A 49 21.20 -1.76 0.85
C LYS A 49 19.89 -1.79 1.64
N PHE A 50 18.96 -2.62 1.22
CA PHE A 50 17.64 -2.76 1.82
C PHE A 50 16.87 -1.43 1.91
N ASP A 51 16.98 -0.58 0.89
CA ASP A 51 16.17 0.64 0.83
C ASP A 51 14.68 0.26 0.86
N ILE A 52 13.96 0.80 1.85
CA ILE A 52 12.52 0.64 2.02
C ILE A 52 11.73 1.21 0.84
N ASN A 53 12.33 2.15 0.11
CA ASN A 53 11.75 2.79 -1.07
C ASN A 53 12.17 2.13 -2.38
N HIS A 54 12.94 1.03 -2.30
CA HIS A 54 13.39 0.32 -3.48
C HIS A 54 12.20 -0.08 -4.38
N GLU A 55 12.37 0.19 -5.67
CA GLU A 55 11.37 -0.09 -6.69
C GLU A 55 11.68 -1.42 -7.37
N PHE A 56 11.11 -2.50 -6.83
CA PHE A 56 11.22 -3.82 -7.42
C PHE A 56 10.58 -3.86 -8.81
N THR A 57 11.23 -4.58 -9.73
CA THR A 57 10.70 -4.77 -11.08
C THR A 57 9.67 -5.89 -11.11
N SER A 58 8.57 -5.67 -11.84
CA SER A 58 7.49 -6.63 -11.98
C SER A 58 7.22 -6.91 -13.46
N ASP A 59 7.11 -8.19 -13.80
CA ASP A 59 6.67 -8.66 -15.12
C ASP A 59 5.18 -8.37 -15.39
N HIS A 60 4.44 -7.80 -14.44
CA HIS A 60 3.03 -7.50 -14.59
C HIS A 60 2.79 -6.45 -15.70
N PRO A 61 1.93 -6.73 -16.69
CA PRO A 61 1.79 -5.92 -17.92
C PRO A 61 1.32 -4.48 -17.67
N LYS A 62 0.72 -4.22 -16.51
CA LYS A 62 0.19 -2.90 -16.12
C LYS A 62 1.13 -2.11 -15.20
N TYR A 63 2.04 -2.77 -14.50
CA TYR A 63 2.86 -2.15 -13.47
C TYR A 63 4.28 -2.73 -13.54
N LEU A 64 5.17 -1.97 -14.16
CA LEU A 64 6.57 -2.36 -14.33
C LEU A 64 7.38 -2.29 -13.03
N LYS A 65 6.93 -1.48 -12.06
CA LYS A 65 7.63 -1.24 -10.79
C LYS A 65 6.70 -1.29 -9.59
N PHE A 66 7.23 -1.66 -8.43
CA PHE A 66 6.47 -1.70 -7.19
C PHE A 66 7.33 -1.50 -5.95
N THR A 67 6.72 -0.91 -4.93
CA THR A 67 7.33 -0.74 -3.60
C THR A 67 6.60 -1.60 -2.58
N LEU A 68 7.23 -1.90 -1.44
CA LEU A 68 6.62 -2.67 -0.35
C LEU A 68 5.30 -2.04 0.12
N SER A 69 5.28 -0.71 0.27
CA SER A 69 4.06 0.05 0.62
C SER A 69 2.95 -0.09 -0.42
N ARG A 70 3.30 -0.22 -1.72
CA ARG A 70 2.32 -0.43 -2.79
C ARG A 70 1.64 -1.78 -2.65
N ILE A 71 2.42 -2.84 -2.39
CA ILE A 71 1.88 -4.19 -2.20
C ILE A 71 1.00 -4.23 -0.94
N ALA A 72 1.48 -3.69 0.18
CA ALA A 72 0.73 -3.67 1.43
C ALA A 72 -0.62 -2.94 1.28
N ALA A 73 -0.66 -1.83 0.53
CA ALA A 73 -1.90 -1.11 0.27
C ALA A 73 -2.86 -1.83 -0.70
N GLU A 74 -2.32 -2.48 -1.72
CA GLU A 74 -3.10 -3.30 -2.66
C GLU A 74 -3.70 -4.55 -2.00
N ALA A 75 -2.99 -5.14 -1.05
CA ALA A 75 -3.44 -6.31 -0.29
C ALA A 75 -4.27 -5.95 0.96
N GLY A 76 -4.23 -4.69 1.41
CA GLY A 76 -4.98 -4.22 2.57
C GLY A 76 -4.30 -4.48 3.92
N TYR A 77 -2.98 -4.69 3.95
CA TYR A 77 -2.19 -4.93 5.15
C TYR A 77 -1.94 -3.62 5.92
N ALA A 78 -2.99 -3.11 6.58
CA ALA A 78 -2.95 -1.80 7.25
C ALA A 78 -1.82 -1.69 8.29
N ASN A 79 -1.59 -2.72 9.10
CA ASN A 79 -0.55 -2.72 10.14
C ASN A 79 0.86 -2.75 9.53
N VAL A 80 1.08 -3.60 8.52
CA VAL A 80 2.35 -3.65 7.78
C VAL A 80 2.63 -2.29 7.13
N LEU A 81 1.61 -1.69 6.51
CA LEU A 81 1.73 -0.39 5.89
C LEU A 81 2.04 0.72 6.91
N ASP A 82 1.39 0.71 8.07
CA ASP A 82 1.69 1.66 9.16
C ASP A 82 3.13 1.53 9.66
N ALA A 83 3.63 0.30 9.83
CA ALA A 83 5.01 0.03 10.20
C ALA A 83 6.00 0.49 9.13
N LEU A 84 5.75 0.19 7.85
CA LEU A 84 6.58 0.62 6.71
C LEU A 84 6.66 2.15 6.61
N ILE A 85 5.54 2.85 6.81
CA ILE A 85 5.54 4.31 6.71
C ILE A 85 6.25 4.93 7.91
N SER A 86 6.03 4.37 9.10
CA SER A 86 6.70 4.78 10.33
C SER A 86 8.22 4.56 10.28
N SER A 87 8.68 3.58 9.50
CA SER A 87 10.11 3.30 9.26
C SER A 87 10.72 4.12 8.12
N GLY A 88 9.94 5.02 7.48
CA GLY A 88 10.45 5.96 6.48
C GLY A 88 10.05 5.66 5.04
N SER A 89 9.10 4.75 4.80
CA SER A 89 8.60 4.50 3.44
C SER A 89 7.89 5.72 2.86
N ASN A 90 8.25 6.06 1.63
CA ASN A 90 7.68 7.12 0.85
C ASN A 90 6.31 6.70 0.32
N ILE A 91 5.27 7.27 0.91
CA ILE A 91 3.90 7.16 0.39
C ILE A 91 3.64 8.13 -0.77
N SER A 92 4.43 9.19 -0.86
CA SER A 92 4.19 10.30 -1.77
C SER A 92 5.16 10.26 -2.94
N ASP A 93 4.76 9.63 -4.04
CA ASP A 93 5.17 10.17 -5.32
C ASP A 93 4.39 11.46 -5.53
N LYS A 94 5.06 12.61 -5.36
CA LYS A 94 4.56 13.92 -5.80
C LYS A 94 4.52 14.01 -7.33
N SER A 95 4.24 12.92 -8.03
CA SER A 95 3.92 12.98 -9.44
C SER A 95 2.67 13.84 -9.60
N ARG A 96 2.67 14.70 -10.62
CA ARG A 96 1.78 15.86 -10.85
C ARG A 96 0.27 15.55 -10.97
N LYS A 97 -0.20 14.40 -10.49
CA LYS A 97 -1.60 13.91 -10.56
C LYS A 97 -2.13 13.43 -9.21
N GLY A 98 -2.12 14.32 -8.21
CA GLY A 98 -2.92 14.16 -7.00
C GLY A 98 -2.26 13.34 -5.90
N TRP A 99 -2.97 13.17 -4.78
CA TRP A 99 -2.41 12.59 -3.57
C TRP A 99 -2.26 11.06 -3.72
N THR A 100 -1.03 10.61 -3.47
CA THR A 100 -0.62 9.28 -2.98
C THR A 100 -1.14 8.08 -3.82
N PRO A 101 -0.36 7.57 -4.79
CA PRO A 101 -0.69 6.36 -5.57
C PRO A 101 -1.10 5.16 -4.71
N VAL A 102 -0.49 5.04 -3.52
CA VAL A 102 -0.77 4.01 -2.49
C VAL A 102 -2.20 4.11 -1.94
N LEU A 103 -2.69 5.33 -1.65
CA LEU A 103 -4.06 5.56 -1.16
C LEU A 103 -5.10 5.24 -2.23
N ASN A 104 -4.80 5.59 -3.49
CA ASN A 104 -5.63 5.27 -4.63
C ASN A 104 -5.74 3.76 -4.89
N LEU A 105 -4.69 2.98 -4.59
CA LEU A 105 -4.70 1.53 -4.71
C LEU A 105 -5.53 0.88 -3.61
N ALA A 106 -5.34 1.28 -2.35
CA ALA A 106 -6.13 0.79 -1.23
C ALA A 106 -7.63 1.07 -1.43
N ALA A 107 -7.97 2.29 -1.88
CA ALA A 107 -9.35 2.67 -2.19
C ALA A 107 -9.93 1.88 -3.36
N LYS A 108 -9.18 1.69 -4.46
CA LYS A 108 -9.67 0.90 -5.60
C LYS A 108 -9.98 -0.56 -5.20
N HIS A 109 -9.19 -1.12 -4.29
CA HIS A 109 -9.38 -2.48 -3.79
C HIS A 109 -10.31 -2.55 -2.57
N GLY A 110 -10.95 -1.43 -2.19
CA GLY A 110 -11.93 -1.41 -1.11
C GLY A 110 -11.37 -1.68 0.29
N HIS A 111 -10.08 -1.46 0.51
CA HIS A 111 -9.47 -1.65 1.82
C HIS A 111 -9.68 -0.42 2.70
N ILE A 112 -10.90 -0.28 3.26
CA ILE A 112 -11.33 0.88 4.04
C ILE A 112 -10.39 1.14 5.22
N GLY A 113 -10.08 0.11 6.03
CA GLY A 113 -9.18 0.27 7.18
C GLY A 113 -7.78 0.78 6.79
N THR A 114 -7.23 0.27 5.68
CA THR A 114 -5.95 0.74 5.13
C THR A 114 -6.04 2.19 4.63
N VAL A 115 -7.16 2.58 3.99
CA VAL A 115 -7.41 3.97 3.57
C VAL A 115 -7.47 4.89 4.77
N GLU A 116 -8.11 4.49 5.86
CA GLU A 116 -8.20 5.31 7.07
C GLU A 116 -6.86 5.46 7.78
N ALA A 117 -6.08 4.38 7.88
CA ALA A 117 -4.72 4.43 8.41
C ALA A 117 -3.85 5.39 7.59
N LEU A 118 -3.87 5.26 6.26
CA LEU A 118 -3.14 6.14 5.37
C LEU A 118 -3.59 7.60 5.49
N LEU A 119 -4.90 7.87 5.51
CA LEU A 119 -5.43 9.23 5.68
C LEU A 119 -4.97 9.84 7.00
N LYS A 120 -4.93 9.06 8.08
CA LYS A 120 -4.43 9.51 9.38
C LYS A 120 -2.96 9.92 9.29
N ILE A 121 -2.10 9.09 8.69
CA ILE A 121 -0.66 9.40 8.54
C ILE A 121 -0.45 10.62 7.64
N VAL A 122 -1.16 10.66 6.51
CA VAL A 122 -1.10 11.76 5.54
C VAL A 122 -1.59 13.06 6.18
N SER A 123 -2.63 13.02 7.02
CA SER A 123 -3.15 14.19 7.74
C SER A 123 -2.19 14.78 8.77
N GLN A 124 -1.30 13.95 9.32
CA GLN A 124 -0.26 14.41 10.24
C GLN A 124 0.85 15.15 9.50
N LYS A 125 1.13 14.76 8.25
CA LYS A 125 2.21 15.32 7.43
C LYS A 125 1.76 16.47 6.53
N TYR A 126 0.49 16.52 6.15
CA TYR A 126 -0.05 17.48 5.20
C TYR A 126 -1.48 17.91 5.58
N ASP A 127 -1.85 19.15 5.24
CA ASP A 127 -3.20 19.69 5.47
C ASP A 127 -4.19 19.15 4.42
N ILE A 128 -4.69 17.93 4.65
CA ILE A 128 -5.66 17.24 3.79
C ILE A 128 -7.06 17.87 3.77
N LYS A 129 -7.37 18.79 4.69
CA LYS A 129 -8.71 19.41 4.76
C LYS A 129 -8.89 20.50 3.72
N LYS A 130 -7.79 21.07 3.23
CA LYS A 130 -7.79 22.11 2.18
C LYS A 130 -7.84 21.56 0.77
N THR A 131 -7.69 20.25 0.57
CA THR A 131 -7.72 19.65 -0.77
C THR A 131 -9.13 19.61 -1.31
N ARG A 132 -9.30 20.02 -2.57
CA ARG A 132 -10.59 20.06 -3.27
C ARG A 132 -10.59 19.04 -4.40
N GLY A 133 -11.77 18.53 -4.77
CA GLY A 133 -11.92 17.59 -5.89
C GLY A 133 -11.44 16.17 -5.57
N LYS A 134 -10.69 15.56 -6.49
CA LYS A 134 -10.26 14.15 -6.43
C LYS A 134 -9.27 13.85 -5.30
N ASP A 135 -8.67 14.88 -4.73
CA ASP A 135 -7.69 14.76 -3.64
C ASP A 135 -8.29 14.97 -2.24
N ASN A 136 -9.62 15.11 -2.14
CA ASN A 136 -10.33 15.21 -0.86
C ASN A 136 -10.32 13.84 -0.14
N PRO A 137 -10.01 13.76 1.17
CA PRO A 137 -10.18 12.55 1.99
C PRO A 137 -11.51 11.81 1.79
N THR A 138 -12.62 12.54 1.65
CA THR A 138 -13.96 11.96 1.41
C THR A 138 -14.03 11.25 0.05
N HIS A 139 -13.28 11.73 -0.97
CA HIS A 139 -13.20 11.06 -2.26
C HIS A 139 -12.60 9.66 -2.14
N TYR A 140 -11.49 9.53 -1.40
CA TYR A 140 -10.82 8.23 -1.22
C TYR A 140 -11.67 7.26 -0.39
N ARG A 141 -12.35 7.73 0.65
CA ARG A 141 -13.31 6.92 1.42
C ARG A 141 -14.46 6.43 0.55
N ASN A 142 -15.09 7.31 -0.21
CA ASN A 142 -16.18 6.94 -1.11
C ASN A 142 -15.69 5.96 -2.18
N ARG A 143 -14.47 6.13 -2.69
CA ARG A 143 -13.87 5.23 -3.67
C ARG A 143 -13.55 3.86 -3.08
N ALA A 144 -13.15 3.79 -1.81
CA ALA A 144 -13.02 2.55 -1.05
C ALA A 144 -14.36 1.82 -0.94
N ILE A 145 -15.41 2.53 -0.55
CA ILE A 145 -16.76 1.97 -0.45
C ILE A 145 -17.23 1.44 -1.81
N THR A 146 -17.09 2.22 -2.88
CA THR A 146 -17.45 1.73 -4.22
C THR A 146 -16.57 0.56 -4.67
N GLY A 147 -15.28 0.54 -4.33
CA GLY A 147 -14.40 -0.59 -4.64
C GLY A 147 -14.84 -1.89 -3.96
N VAL A 148 -15.33 -1.82 -2.72
CA VAL A 148 -15.97 -2.96 -2.04
C VAL A 148 -17.23 -3.40 -2.79
N CYS A 149 -18.06 -2.45 -3.19
CA CYS A 149 -19.31 -2.71 -3.88
C CYS A 149 -19.09 -3.34 -5.26
N ASP A 150 -18.16 -2.81 -6.05
CA ASP A 150 -17.75 -3.35 -7.35
C ASP A 150 -17.23 -4.80 -7.21
N ARG A 151 -16.41 -5.07 -6.18
CA ARG A 151 -15.91 -6.42 -5.90
C ARG A 151 -17.03 -7.39 -5.52
N LEU A 152 -17.99 -6.93 -4.73
CA LEU A 152 -19.12 -7.74 -4.27
C LEU A 152 -20.30 -7.74 -5.26
N LYS A 153 -20.18 -7.09 -6.43
CA LYS A 153 -21.25 -6.87 -7.43
C LYS A 153 -22.50 -6.20 -6.84
N ILE A 154 -22.33 -5.39 -5.79
CA ILE A 154 -23.40 -4.60 -5.18
C ILE A 154 -23.48 -3.28 -5.95
N GLY A 155 -24.63 -2.99 -6.57
CA GLY A 155 -24.82 -1.77 -7.35
C GLY A 155 -25.03 -0.55 -6.47
N ILE A 156 -23.94 0.10 -6.03
CA ILE A 156 -24.02 1.36 -5.28
C ILE A 156 -23.29 2.45 -6.07
N THR A 157 -24.03 3.50 -6.46
CA THR A 157 -23.43 4.68 -7.10
C THR A 157 -22.83 5.60 -6.04
N THR A 158 -21.73 6.28 -6.34
CA THR A 158 -21.12 7.29 -5.45
C THR A 158 -22.11 8.36 -5.01
N ALA A 159 -23.19 8.60 -5.78
CA ALA A 159 -24.29 9.51 -5.44
C ALA A 159 -25.17 9.02 -4.27
N SER A 160 -25.16 7.72 -3.97
CA SER A 160 -25.97 7.10 -2.91
C SER A 160 -25.27 7.14 -1.53
N ILE A 161 -23.96 7.44 -1.50
CA ILE A 161 -23.18 7.57 -0.26
C ILE A 161 -23.40 8.98 0.31
N LYS A 162 -24.60 9.25 0.84
CA LYS A 162 -24.87 10.45 1.65
C LYS A 162 -24.30 10.25 3.05
N VAL A 163 -23.11 10.78 3.28
CA VAL A 163 -22.55 10.93 4.64
C VAL A 163 -23.36 12.04 5.32
N HIS A 164 -24.10 11.69 6.37
CA HIS A 164 -24.73 12.67 7.28
C HIS A 164 -23.67 13.27 8.20
#